data_AF-A0AAW2PFX6-F1
#
_entry.id   AF-A0AAW2PFX6-F1
#
_cell.length_a   1.000
_cell.length_b   1.000
_cell.length_c   1.000
_cell.angle_alpha   90.00
_cell.angle_beta   90.00
_cell.angle_gamma   90.00
#
_symmetry.space_group_name_H-M   'P 1'
#
loop_
_entity.id
_entity.type
_entity.pdbx_description
1 polymer ?
#
loop_
_entity_poly.entity_id
_entity_poly.type
_entity_poly.pdbx_seq_one_letter_code
_entity_poly.pdbx_strand_id
1 'polypeptide(L)'
;MTNQHDVVRVLQASYDAHTDAFGSVITAGPANFTLDSAGNHYYICTFGRHCEFGQKLAVTVVSSTPAVPIRRRVPPATTVPTTPSPASPNRMPVHPPFHYSQRWRSRRKYDPTGRTPSA
;
A
#
# COMPACT_ATOMS: atom_id res chain seq x y z
N MET A 1 10.22 -28.20 -0.89
CA MET A 1 8.80 -28.35 -0.54
C MET A 1 8.04 -27.18 -1.14
N THR A 2 7.21 -27.42 -2.15
CA THR A 2 6.22 -26.45 -2.66
C THR A 2 4.97 -26.52 -1.76
N ASN A 3 4.19 -25.43 -1.63
CA ASN A 3 3.08 -25.24 -0.66
C ASN A 3 3.49 -25.02 0.82
N GLN A 4 4.46 -24.16 1.10
CA GLN A 4 4.78 -23.70 2.47
C GLN A 4 4.22 -22.32 2.83
N HIS A 5 3.59 -21.66 1.87
CA HIS A 5 2.99 -20.34 2.05
C HIS A 5 1.68 -20.27 1.27
N ASP A 6 0.77 -19.47 1.77
CA ASP A 6 -0.41 -19.01 1.04
C ASP A 6 -0.55 -17.50 1.21
N VAL A 7 -1.56 -16.98 0.52
CA VAL A 7 -2.05 -15.63 0.76
C VAL A 7 -3.57 -15.71 0.84
N VAL A 8 -4.13 -15.12 1.88
CA VAL A 8 -5.57 -14.95 2.01
C VAL A 8 -5.91 -13.55 2.47
N ARG A 9 -6.99 -12.99 1.93
CA ARG A 9 -7.53 -11.69 2.37
C ARG A 9 -8.31 -11.87 3.67
N VAL A 10 -8.13 -10.94 4.60
CA VAL A 10 -8.76 -10.98 5.92
C VAL A 10 -9.32 -9.63 6.33
N LEU A 11 -10.16 -9.64 7.37
CA LEU A 11 -10.56 -8.42 8.08
C LEU A 11 -9.41 -7.91 8.95
N GLN A 12 -9.45 -6.62 9.32
CA GLN A 12 -8.44 -6.03 10.20
C GLN A 12 -8.29 -6.80 11.52
N ALA A 13 -9.40 -7.24 12.14
CA ALA A 13 -9.36 -7.99 13.38
C ALA A 13 -8.60 -9.32 13.23
N SER A 14 -8.85 -10.07 12.16
CA SER A 14 -8.13 -11.32 11.86
C SER A 14 -6.65 -11.07 11.54
N TYR A 15 -6.34 -9.97 10.85
CA TYR A 15 -4.96 -9.55 10.62
C TYR A 15 -4.22 -9.29 11.94
N ASP A 16 -4.82 -8.57 12.89
CA ASP A 16 -4.22 -8.27 14.19
C ASP A 16 -4.13 -9.49 15.09
N ALA A 17 -5.13 -10.37 15.06
CA ALA A 17 -5.22 -11.57 15.87
C ALA A 17 -4.43 -12.77 15.31
N HIS A 18 -3.99 -12.71 14.05
CA HIS A 18 -3.35 -13.84 13.34
C HIS A 18 -4.29 -15.05 13.22
N THR A 19 -5.59 -14.79 13.04
CA THR A 19 -6.64 -15.82 12.98
C THR A 19 -7.22 -15.97 11.58
N ASP A 20 -8.02 -17.02 11.41
CA ASP A 20 -8.56 -17.45 10.13
C ASP A 20 -9.28 -16.35 9.33
N ALA A 21 -9.23 -16.59 8.03
CA ALA A 21 -9.69 -15.70 6.99
C ALA A 21 -11.16 -15.92 6.61
N PHE A 22 -11.81 -14.83 6.23
CA PHE A 22 -13.04 -14.90 5.46
C PHE A 22 -12.67 -14.75 3.98
N GLY A 23 -12.59 -15.86 3.24
CA GLY A 23 -12.36 -15.81 1.79
C GLY A 23 -11.61 -17.00 1.21
N SER A 24 -11.23 -16.86 -0.06
CA SER A 24 -10.51 -17.89 -0.82
C SER A 24 -9.01 -17.81 -0.56
N VAL A 25 -8.41 -18.92 -0.15
CA VAL A 25 -6.97 -19.06 0.10
C VAL A 25 -6.26 -19.33 -1.23
N ILE A 26 -5.19 -18.60 -1.52
CA ILE A 26 -4.34 -18.83 -2.70
C ILE A 26 -3.02 -19.47 -2.25
N THR A 27 -2.84 -20.76 -2.55
CA THR A 27 -1.62 -21.53 -2.26
C THR A 27 -0.64 -21.59 -3.44
N ALA A 28 -1.15 -21.41 -4.67
CA ALA A 28 -0.34 -21.41 -5.88
C ALA A 28 0.22 -20.01 -6.18
N GLY A 29 1.51 -19.95 -6.49
CA GLY A 29 2.17 -18.71 -6.89
C GLY A 29 2.15 -18.47 -8.40
N PRO A 30 2.18 -17.20 -8.86
CA PRO A 30 2.04 -15.97 -8.07
C PRO A 30 0.58 -15.72 -7.64
N ALA A 31 0.37 -15.24 -6.41
CA ALA A 31 -0.94 -14.83 -5.94
C ALA A 31 -1.30 -13.42 -6.48
N ASN A 32 -2.48 -13.28 -7.06
CA ASN A 32 -2.97 -12.01 -7.62
C ASN A 32 -4.29 -11.61 -6.95
N PHE A 33 -4.38 -10.35 -6.50
CA PHE A 33 -5.60 -9.75 -5.95
C PHE A 33 -5.87 -8.41 -6.63
N THR A 34 -7.09 -8.23 -7.13
CA THR A 34 -7.56 -6.94 -7.64
C THR A 34 -8.05 -6.07 -6.49
N LEU A 35 -7.69 -4.78 -6.51
CA LEU A 35 -8.01 -3.80 -5.47
C LEU A 35 -8.95 -2.72 -6.04
N ASP A 36 -10.24 -3.06 -6.19
CA ASP A 36 -11.22 -2.22 -6.89
C ASP A 36 -11.85 -1.12 -6.02
N SER A 37 -11.49 -1.04 -4.74
CA SER A 37 -12.07 -0.09 -3.79
C SER A 37 -11.01 0.56 -2.94
N ALA A 38 -11.20 1.86 -2.69
CA ALA A 38 -10.45 2.58 -1.68
C ALA A 38 -10.73 2.00 -0.29
N GLY A 39 -9.73 2.09 0.59
CA GLY A 39 -9.78 1.54 1.93
C GLY A 39 -8.60 0.64 2.24
N ASN A 40 -8.66 0.00 3.40
CA ASN A 40 -7.62 -0.90 3.89
C ASN A 40 -7.93 -2.35 3.49
N HIS A 41 -6.91 -3.03 2.99
CA HIS A 41 -6.94 -4.43 2.59
C HIS A 41 -5.85 -5.17 3.36
N TYR A 42 -6.19 -6.29 3.97
CA TYR A 42 -5.28 -7.05 4.83
C TYR A 42 -5.10 -8.46 4.30
N TYR A 43 -3.88 -8.95 4.35
CA TYR A 43 -3.49 -10.26 3.85
C TYR A 43 -2.57 -10.94 4.84
N ILE A 44 -2.72 -12.26 4.98
CA ILE A 44 -1.86 -13.09 5.84
C ILE A 44 -1.47 -14.38 5.13
N CYS A 45 -0.42 -15.01 5.63
CA CYS A 45 -0.18 -16.43 5.41
C CYS A 45 -0.74 -17.24 6.59
N THR A 46 -1.49 -18.30 6.33
CA THR A 46 -2.13 -19.15 7.33
C THR A 46 -1.28 -20.35 7.75
N PHE A 47 -0.14 -20.56 7.09
CA PHE A 47 0.75 -21.68 7.41
C PHE A 47 1.43 -21.50 8.77
N GLY A 48 1.05 -22.35 9.73
CA GLY A 48 1.66 -22.43 11.04
C GLY A 48 1.74 -21.05 11.71
N ARG A 49 2.96 -20.65 12.09
CA ARG A 49 3.22 -19.36 12.76
C ARG A 49 3.77 -18.29 11.82
N HIS A 50 3.64 -18.46 10.51
CA HIS A 50 4.20 -17.51 9.54
C HIS A 50 3.59 -16.11 9.71
N CYS A 51 2.28 -15.99 9.93
CA CYS A 51 1.66 -14.70 10.20
C CYS A 51 2.21 -14.05 11.47
N GLU A 52 2.36 -14.81 12.56
CA GLU A 52 2.91 -14.32 13.85
C GLU A 52 4.37 -13.84 13.70
N PHE A 53 5.13 -14.51 12.83
CA PHE A 53 6.51 -14.15 12.49
C PHE A 53 6.61 -13.09 11.38
N GLY A 54 5.49 -12.47 11.02
CA GLY A 54 5.48 -11.27 10.17
C GLY A 54 5.13 -11.49 8.70
N GLN A 55 4.74 -12.70 8.29
CA GLN A 55 4.22 -12.94 6.94
C GLN A 55 2.77 -12.46 6.83
N LYS A 56 2.61 -11.14 6.77
CA LYS A 56 1.34 -10.41 6.68
C LYS A 56 1.57 -9.09 5.94
N LEU A 57 0.54 -8.61 5.23
CA LEU A 57 0.59 -7.38 4.45
C LEU A 57 -0.69 -6.57 4.65
N ALA A 58 -0.53 -5.27 4.92
CA ALA A 58 -1.62 -4.30 4.91
C ALA A 58 -1.41 -3.30 3.75
N VAL A 59 -2.43 -3.13 2.92
CA VAL A 59 -2.44 -2.22 1.77
C VAL A 59 -3.54 -1.19 1.98
N THR A 60 -3.22 0.09 1.87
CA THR A 60 -4.20 1.18 1.86
C THR A 60 -4.33 1.72 0.44
N VAL A 61 -5.52 1.56 -0.14
CA VAL A 61 -5.88 2.14 -1.43
C VAL A 61 -6.55 3.48 -1.17
N VAL A 62 -6.04 4.54 -1.78
CA VAL A 62 -6.65 5.87 -1.71
C VAL A 62 -7.46 6.12 -2.98
N SER A 63 -8.63 6.76 -2.85
CA SER A 63 -9.39 7.19 -4.01
C SER A 63 -8.60 8.23 -4.78
N SER A 64 -8.35 8.00 -6.06
CA SER A 64 -7.91 9.05 -6.96
C SER A 64 -9.11 9.91 -7.30
N THR A 65 -9.16 11.14 -6.76
CA THR A 65 -10.00 12.17 -7.36
C THR A 65 -9.46 12.44 -8.77
N PRO A 66 -10.25 12.32 -9.85
CA PRO A 66 -9.82 12.80 -11.15
C PRO A 66 -9.43 14.28 -11.00
N ALA A 67 -8.19 14.62 -11.32
CA ALA A 67 -7.82 16.02 -11.41
C ALA A 67 -8.75 16.66 -12.45
N VAL A 68 -9.56 17.64 -12.02
CA VAL A 68 -10.31 18.46 -12.95
C VAL A 68 -9.28 19.07 -13.90
N PRO A 69 -9.43 18.96 -15.24
CA PRO A 69 -8.48 19.57 -16.14
C PRO A 69 -8.47 21.07 -15.85
N ILE A 70 -7.39 21.56 -15.26
CA ILE A 70 -7.17 22.99 -15.10
C ILE A 70 -7.10 23.52 -16.52
N ARG A 71 -8.12 24.30 -16.94
CA ARG A 71 -8.03 25.07 -18.17
C ARG A 71 -6.83 26.01 -18.01
N ARG A 72 -5.68 25.65 -18.61
CA ARG A 72 -4.56 26.56 -18.78
C ARG A 72 -5.10 27.79 -19.49
N ARG A 73 -5.15 28.94 -18.81
CA ARG A 73 -5.30 30.23 -19.48
C ARG A 73 -4.06 30.38 -20.37
N VAL A 74 -4.27 30.36 -21.67
CA VAL A 74 -3.23 30.65 -22.67
C VAL A 74 -2.83 32.11 -22.48
N PRO A 75 -1.57 32.43 -22.14
CA PRO A 75 -1.07 33.81 -22.26
C PRO A 75 -1.06 34.19 -23.75
N PRO A 76 -1.44 35.42 -24.12
CA PRO A 76 -1.32 35.87 -25.50
C PRO A 76 0.15 35.78 -25.96
N ALA A 77 0.35 35.26 -27.17
CA ALA A 77 1.66 35.08 -27.77
C ALA A 77 2.33 36.43 -28.04
N THR A 78 3.57 36.61 -27.56
CA THR A 78 4.45 37.70 -27.99
C THR A 78 5.60 37.11 -28.79
N THR A 79 5.70 37.51 -30.06
CA THR A 79 6.66 37.08 -31.08
C THR A 79 8.01 37.81 -30.94
N VAL A 80 9.12 37.08 -30.81
CA VAL A 80 10.48 37.52 -31.23
C VAL A 80 11.40 36.28 -31.41
N PRO A 81 12.53 36.36 -32.16
CA PRO A 81 13.00 35.30 -33.06
C PRO A 81 14.16 34.45 -32.50
N THR A 82 14.44 33.37 -33.24
CA THR A 82 15.40 32.25 -33.07
C THR A 82 16.89 32.60 -32.92
N THR A 83 17.63 31.79 -32.13
CA THR A 83 19.07 31.44 -32.30
C THR A 83 19.37 30.13 -31.49
N PRO A 84 20.27 29.24 -31.94
CA PRO A 84 20.15 27.79 -31.70
C PRO A 84 20.85 27.23 -30.45
N SER A 85 20.41 26.02 -30.13
CA SER A 85 20.76 25.15 -29.01
C SER A 85 22.20 24.60 -29.04
N PRO A 86 22.82 24.36 -27.87
CA PRO A 86 23.73 23.25 -27.67
C PRO A 86 23.05 22.11 -26.88
N ALA A 87 23.05 20.92 -27.48
CA ALA A 87 22.58 19.68 -26.87
C ALA A 87 23.54 19.17 -25.79
N SER A 88 23.00 18.64 -24.68
CA SER A 88 23.70 17.68 -23.81
C SER A 88 22.75 16.98 -22.82
N PRO A 89 23.12 15.78 -22.33
CA PRO A 89 22.31 14.59 -22.54
C PRO A 89 21.39 14.20 -21.37
N ASN A 90 20.36 13.42 -21.72
CA ASN A 90 19.45 12.72 -20.82
C ASN A 90 20.15 12.10 -19.61
N ARG A 91 19.87 12.65 -18.42
CA ARG A 91 19.99 11.92 -17.16
C ARG A 91 18.59 11.70 -16.63
N MET A 92 18.08 10.48 -16.81
CA MET A 92 16.88 9.98 -16.13
C MET A 92 17.01 10.27 -14.63
N PRO A 93 16.03 10.87 -13.95
CA PRO A 93 15.95 10.77 -12.51
C PRO A 93 15.57 9.33 -12.21
N VAL A 94 16.52 8.55 -11.71
CA VAL A 94 16.19 7.29 -11.03
C VAL A 94 15.23 7.65 -9.92
N HIS A 95 14.04 7.04 -9.92
CA HIS A 95 13.10 7.20 -8.83
C HIS A 95 13.82 6.73 -7.55
N PRO A 96 13.81 7.51 -6.45
CA PRO A 96 14.26 6.97 -5.18
C PRO A 96 13.39 5.75 -4.83
N PRO A 97 13.93 4.73 -4.15
CA PRO A 97 13.10 3.65 -3.65
C PRO A 97 12.00 4.30 -2.80
N PHE A 98 10.75 3.88 -3.01
CA PHE A 98 9.67 4.28 -2.11
C PHE A 98 10.12 3.98 -0.68
N HIS A 99 10.37 5.03 0.10
CA HIS A 99 10.46 4.91 1.53
C HIS A 99 9.07 4.46 1.98
N TYR A 100 8.87 3.15 2.11
CA TYR A 100 7.78 2.62 2.88
C TYR A 100 7.91 3.26 4.25
N SER A 101 7.07 4.26 4.53
CA SER A 101 6.94 4.78 5.87
C SER A 101 6.42 3.62 6.68
N GLN A 102 7.35 2.89 7.30
CA GLN A 102 7.13 2.09 8.49
C GLN A 102 6.62 3.06 9.57
N ARG A 103 5.40 3.57 9.43
CA ARG A 103 4.66 4.13 10.54
C ARG A 103 4.12 2.92 11.29
N TRP A 104 5.03 2.19 11.94
CA TRP A 104 4.68 1.48 13.16
C TRP A 104 4.10 2.55 14.08
N ARG A 105 2.77 2.68 14.10
CA ARG A 105 2.11 3.39 15.19
C ARG A 105 2.47 2.60 16.43
N SER A 106 3.41 3.14 17.19
CA SER A 106 3.76 2.68 18.52
C SER A 106 2.48 2.42 19.34
N ARG A 107 2.31 1.16 19.75
CA ARG A 107 1.61 0.65 20.93
C ARG A 107 0.19 1.17 21.20
N ARG A 108 -0.76 0.23 21.30
CA ARG A 108 -1.43 0.04 22.60
C ARG A 108 -0.77 -1.15 23.27
N LYS A 109 -0.11 -0.93 24.40
CA LYS A 109 0.22 -2.02 25.32
C LYS A 109 -1.14 -2.65 25.70
N TYR A 110 -1.28 -3.94 25.47
CA TYR A 110 -2.32 -4.72 26.11
C TYR A 110 -2.04 -4.67 27.62
N ASP A 111 -2.94 -4.01 28.37
CA ASP A 111 -2.98 -4.07 29.83
C ASP A 111 -3.87 -5.26 30.21
N PRO A 112 -3.33 -6.34 30.78
CA PRO A 112 -4.11 -7.53 31.14
C PRO A 112 -5.04 -7.31 32.34
N THR A 113 -5.09 -6.12 32.95
CA THR A 113 -5.86 -5.88 34.19
C THR A 113 -7.25 -5.25 33.99
N GLY A 114 -7.67 -4.94 32.76
CA GLY A 114 -9.09 -4.75 32.43
C GLY A 114 -9.84 -3.67 33.23
N ARG A 115 -9.20 -2.56 33.63
CA ARG A 115 -9.91 -1.45 34.30
C ARG A 115 -10.30 -0.38 33.28
N THR A 116 -11.60 -0.29 33.00
CA THR A 116 -12.19 0.79 32.21
C THR A 116 -11.99 2.14 32.92
N PRO A 117 -11.58 3.22 32.22
CA PRO A 117 -11.64 4.54 32.82
C PRO A 117 -13.12 4.98 32.85
N SER A 118 -13.61 5.34 34.04
CA SER A 118 -14.87 6.06 34.18
C SER A 118 -14.74 7.48 33.63
N ALA A 119 -15.90 8.00 33.22
CA ALA A 119 -16.18 9.22 32.46
C ALA A 119 -15.26 10.43 32.69
#